data_AF-A0A528B9M4-F1
#
_entry.id   AF-A0A528B9M4-F1
#
_cell.length_a   1.000
_cell.length_b   1.000
_cell.length_c   1.000
_cell.angle_alpha   90.00
_cell.angle_beta   90.00
_cell.angle_gamma   90.00
#
_symmetry.space_group_name_H-M   'P 1'
#
loop_
_entity.id
_entity.type
_entity.pdbx_description
1 polymer ?
#
loop_
_entity_poly.entity_id
_entity_poly.type
_entity_poly.pdbx_seq_one_letter_code
_entity_poly.pdbx_strand_id
1 'polypeptide(L)'
;MAQENLVVCGKCGGVNRLPPSRNAGGAKCGKCGSKLFSGHAEDVDAQGFDRQVKRSSLPVVVDIWAPWCGPCKMMAPAYEAAANELEPHVRLIKLNSDNEQAVAARLGIRGIPT
;
A
#
# COMPACT_ATOMS: atom_id res chain seq x y z
N MET A 1 -19.29 16.75 -10.62
CA MET A 1 -19.20 16.00 -9.35
C MET A 1 -17.73 15.92 -8.99
N ALA A 2 -17.32 16.43 -7.82
CA ALA A 2 -15.91 16.32 -7.42
C ALA A 2 -15.61 14.84 -7.17
N GLN A 3 -14.63 14.27 -7.87
CA GLN A 3 -14.14 12.92 -7.62
C GLN A 3 -13.69 12.86 -6.15
N GLU A 4 -14.33 12.03 -5.32
CA GLU A 4 -13.93 11.86 -3.93
C GLU A 4 -12.61 11.08 -3.90
N ASN A 5 -11.48 11.74 -3.60
CA ASN A 5 -10.21 11.06 -3.41
C ASN A 5 -10.22 10.38 -2.04
N LEU A 6 -10.51 9.08 -2.02
CA LEU A 6 -10.46 8.25 -0.83
C LEU A 6 -9.05 7.68 -0.66
N VAL A 7 -8.53 7.72 0.56
CA VAL A 7 -7.23 7.15 0.91
C VAL A 7 -7.39 6.26 2.12
N VAL A 8 -6.95 5.01 1.99
CA VAL A 8 -6.90 4.06 3.10
C VAL A 8 -5.61 4.29 3.87
N CYS A 9 -5.74 4.54 5.17
CA CYS A 9 -4.61 4.70 6.08
C CYS A 9 -3.82 3.38 6.18
N GLY A 10 -2.53 3.40 5.86
CA GLY A 10 -1.65 2.24 5.98
C GLY A 10 -1.57 1.66 7.40
N LYS A 11 -1.76 2.49 8.44
CA LYS A 11 -1.59 2.05 9.83
C LYS A 11 -2.81 1.40 10.47
N CYS A 12 -4.01 1.93 10.25
CA CYS A 12 -5.24 1.45 10.90
C CYS A 12 -6.35 1.02 9.92
N GLY A 13 -6.11 1.18 8.61
CA GLY A 13 -7.08 0.93 7.56
C GLY A 13 -8.28 1.88 7.55
N GLY A 14 -8.25 2.99 8.28
CA GLY A 14 -9.33 4.00 8.20
C GLY A 14 -9.40 4.60 6.79
N VAL A 15 -10.61 4.75 6.24
CA VAL A 15 -10.83 5.41 4.94
C VAL A 15 -10.96 6.91 5.20
N ASN A 16 -10.13 7.70 4.52
CA ASN A 16 -10.05 9.14 4.69
C ASN A 16 -10.40 9.82 3.37
N ARG A 17 -11.11 10.95 3.44
CA ARG A 17 -11.40 11.79 2.29
C ARG A 17 -10.32 12.86 2.18
N LEU A 18 -9.68 12.97 1.02
CA LEU A 18 -8.74 14.03 0.70
C LEU A 18 -9.40 15.03 -0.27
N PRO A 19 -9.65 16.28 0.15
CA PRO A 19 -10.16 17.28 -0.77
C PRO A 19 -9.08 17.67 -1.79
N PRO A 20 -9.41 17.84 -3.09
CA PRO A 20 -8.44 18.17 -4.14
C PRO A 20 -7.65 19.47 -3.90
N SER A 21 -8.19 20.37 -3.09
CA SER A 21 -7.62 21.70 -2.79
C SER A 21 -6.58 21.71 -1.67
N ARG A 22 -6.32 20.58 -1.00
CA ARG A 22 -5.34 20.52 0.11
C ARG A 22 -4.10 19.71 -0.27
N ASN A 23 -2.95 20.17 0.21
CA ASN A 23 -1.70 19.41 0.09
C ASN A 23 -1.84 18.04 0.78
N ALA A 24 -1.73 16.98 -0.01
CA ALA A 24 -1.87 15.60 0.47
C ALA A 24 -0.69 15.15 1.34
N GLY A 25 0.53 15.68 1.14
CA GLY A 25 1.75 15.22 1.82
C GLY A 25 1.75 15.44 3.34
N GLY A 26 0.94 16.37 3.85
CA GLY A 26 0.77 16.60 5.30
C GLY A 26 -0.47 15.92 5.90
N ALA A 27 -1.23 15.16 5.11
CA ALA A 27 -2.53 14.66 5.55
C ALA A 27 -2.39 13.59 6.64
N LYS A 28 -3.28 13.66 7.63
CA LYS A 28 -3.36 12.71 8.75
C LYS A 28 -4.66 11.92 8.71
N CYS A 29 -4.60 10.70 9.22
CA CYS A 29 -5.77 9.85 9.37
C CYS A 29 -6.70 10.41 10.45
N GLY A 30 -7.97 10.65 10.12
CA GLY A 30 -8.98 11.12 11.07
C GLY A 30 -9.33 10.10 12.16
N LYS A 31 -9.00 8.81 11.97
CA LYS A 31 -9.26 7.75 12.95
C LYS A 31 -8.12 7.56 13.95
N CYS A 32 -6.86 7.56 13.51
CA CYS A 32 -5.71 7.25 14.38
C CYS A 32 -4.62 8.32 14.42
N GLY A 33 -4.76 9.43 13.70
CA GLY A 33 -3.82 10.55 13.71
C GLY A 33 -2.49 10.35 12.97
N SER A 34 -2.17 9.12 12.54
CA SER A 34 -0.96 8.84 11.75
C SER A 34 -0.95 9.60 10.42
N LYS A 35 0.24 9.88 9.87
CA LYS A 35 0.36 10.40 8.50
C LYS A 35 -0.27 9.41 7.53
N LEU A 36 -1.03 9.91 6.56
CA LEU A 36 -1.58 9.07 5.49
C LEU A 36 -0.50 8.66 4.50
N PHE A 37 0.55 9.47 4.36
CA PHE A 37 1.69 9.23 3.48
C PHE A 37 2.96 9.34 4.33
N SER A 38 3.60 8.20 4.56
CA SER A 38 4.78 8.07 5.42
C SER A 38 6.07 7.91 4.63
N GLY A 39 5.98 7.72 3.31
CA GLY A 39 7.09 7.39 2.42
C GLY A 39 7.56 5.93 2.54
N HIS A 40 6.71 5.05 3.10
CA HIS A 40 7.08 3.66 3.42
C HIS A 40 6.09 2.66 2.82
N ALA A 41 6.60 1.52 2.35
CA ALA A 41 5.76 0.42 1.90
C ALA A 41 5.36 -0.46 3.10
N GLU A 42 4.09 -0.38 3.49
CA GLU A 42 3.58 -1.14 4.64
C GLU A 42 3.31 -2.61 4.26
N ASP A 43 3.72 -3.53 5.11
CA ASP A 43 3.29 -4.93 5.04
C ASP A 43 1.82 -5.04 5.45
N VAL A 44 1.00 -5.70 4.62
CA VAL A 44 -0.43 -5.87 4.83
C VAL A 44 -0.85 -7.34 4.80
N ASP A 45 -1.87 -7.66 5.58
CA ASP A 45 -2.58 -8.93 5.51
C ASP A 45 -3.64 -8.91 4.38
N ALA A 46 -4.34 -10.02 4.17
CA ALA A 46 -5.41 -10.10 3.18
C ALA A 46 -6.49 -9.02 3.32
N GLN A 47 -6.87 -8.65 4.55
CA GLN A 47 -7.90 -7.64 4.77
C GLN A 47 -7.37 -6.24 4.44
N GLY A 48 -6.13 -5.95 4.80
CA GLY A 48 -5.41 -4.72 4.48
C GLY A 48 -5.26 -4.55 2.97
N PHE A 49 -4.82 -5.60 2.27
CA PHE A 49 -4.76 -5.65 0.81
C PHE A 49 -6.12 -5.32 0.19
N ASP A 50 -7.17 -6.04 0.58
CA ASP A 50 -8.52 -5.86 0.03
C ASP A 50 -9.02 -4.44 0.26
N ARG A 51 -8.72 -3.87 1.43
CA ARG A 51 -9.12 -2.50 1.76
C ARG A 51 -8.39 -1.50 0.88
N GLN A 52 -7.06 -1.61 0.76
CA GLN A 52 -6.25 -0.72 -0.08
C GLN A 52 -6.75 -0.75 -1.53
N VAL A 53 -6.95 -1.93 -2.12
CA VAL A 53 -7.33 -2.07 -3.52
C VAL A 53 -8.79 -1.67 -3.79
N LYS A 54 -9.73 -1.97 -2.88
CA LYS A 54 -11.17 -1.75 -3.12
C LYS A 54 -11.69 -0.40 -2.64
N ARG A 55 -10.99 0.27 -1.71
CA ARG A 55 -11.49 1.48 -1.02
C ARG A 55 -10.61 2.70 -1.22
N SER A 56 -9.38 2.54 -1.69
CA SER A 56 -8.52 3.67 -2.07
C SER A 56 -8.82 4.11 -3.50
N SER A 57 -8.77 5.41 -3.74
CA SER A 57 -8.80 6.00 -5.09
C SER A 57 -7.41 6.08 -5.71
N LEU A 58 -6.35 5.82 -4.93
CA LEU A 58 -4.98 5.82 -5.42
C LEU A 58 -4.66 4.50 -6.14
N PRO A 59 -3.89 4.53 -7.24
CA PRO A 59 -3.22 3.34 -7.74
C PRO A 59 -2.41 2.65 -6.63
N VAL A 60 -2.47 1.33 -6.60
CA VAL A 60 -1.75 0.51 -5.62
C VAL A 60 -0.77 -0.39 -6.37
N VAL A 61 0.51 -0.32 -6.01
CA VAL A 61 1.54 -1.27 -6.42
C VAL A 61 1.80 -2.19 -5.22
N VAL A 62 1.95 -3.49 -5.48
CA VAL A 62 2.07 -4.52 -4.45
C VAL A 62 3.33 -5.33 -4.73
N ASP A 63 4.23 -5.40 -3.76
CA ASP A 63 5.36 -6.33 -3.76
C ASP A 63 4.93 -7.64 -3.08
N ILE A 64 4.82 -8.70 -3.87
CA ILE A 64 4.55 -10.05 -3.38
C ILE A 64 5.88 -10.73 -3.05
N TRP A 65 6.13 -10.95 -1.76
CA TRP A 65 7.45 -11.38 -1.27
C TRP A 65 7.39 -12.58 -0.30
N ALA A 66 8.56 -13.06 0.12
CA ALA A 66 8.73 -14.05 1.19
C ALA A 66 10.11 -13.89 1.87
N PRO A 67 10.30 -14.25 3.16
CA PRO A 67 11.54 -14.00 3.90
C PRO A 67 12.75 -14.80 3.40
N TRP A 68 12.51 -15.98 2.83
CA TRP A 68 13.54 -16.85 2.27
C TRP A 68 13.95 -16.44 0.84
N CYS A 69 13.20 -15.54 0.20
CA CYS A 69 13.45 -15.10 -1.17
C CYS A 69 14.64 -14.14 -1.26
N GLY A 70 15.76 -14.62 -1.81
CA GLY A 70 16.97 -13.82 -2.07
C GLY A 70 16.69 -12.58 -2.94
N PRO A 71 16.08 -12.73 -4.14
CA PRO A 71 15.74 -11.60 -5.01
C PRO A 71 14.84 -10.55 -4.36
N CYS A 72 13.86 -10.96 -3.55
CA CYS A 72 12.97 -10.05 -2.82
C CYS A 72 13.77 -9.16 -1.86
N LYS A 73 14.73 -9.74 -1.12
CA LYS A 73 15.62 -8.98 -0.23
C LYS A 73 16.50 -7.97 -0.99
N MET A 74 16.92 -8.30 -2.21
CA MET A 74 17.70 -7.37 -3.04
C MET A 74 16.84 -6.22 -3.59
N MET A 75 15.55 -6.47 -3.88
CA MET A 75 14.61 -5.48 -4.41
C MET A 75 14.09 -4.51 -3.34
N ALA A 76 13.94 -4.98 -2.09
CA ALA A 76 13.31 -4.23 -1.00
C ALA A 76 13.81 -2.78 -0.81
N PRO A 77 15.13 -2.46 -0.85
CA PRO A 77 15.58 -1.08 -0.69
C PRO A 77 15.11 -0.15 -1.83
N ALA A 78 15.08 -0.65 -3.06
CA ALA A 78 14.60 0.13 -4.21
C ALA A 78 13.08 0.33 -4.16
N TYR A 79 12.35 -0.70 -3.71
CA TYR A 79 10.91 -0.61 -3.51
C TYR A 79 10.54 0.43 -2.43
N GLU A 80 11.31 0.47 -1.34
CA GLU A 80 11.13 1.44 -0.28
C GLU A 80 11.45 2.87 -0.73
N ALA A 81 12.51 3.06 -1.52
CA ALA A 81 12.81 4.36 -2.13
C ALA A 81 11.69 4.82 -3.08
N ALA A 82 11.11 3.91 -3.87
CA ALA A 82 9.97 4.19 -4.72
C ALA A 82 8.71 4.57 -3.92
N ALA A 83 8.49 4.00 -2.74
CA ALA A 83 7.38 4.36 -1.86
C ALA A 83 7.48 5.84 -1.44
N ASN A 84 8.68 6.28 -1.07
CA ASN A 84 8.95 7.66 -0.72
C ASN A 84 8.77 8.64 -1.89
N GLU A 85 9.17 8.25 -3.11
CA GLU A 85 9.08 9.12 -4.29
C GLU A 85 7.66 9.21 -4.85
N LEU A 86 6.92 8.11 -4.87
CA LEU A 86 5.63 8.03 -5.55
C LEU A 86 4.45 8.48 -4.68
N GLU A 87 4.60 8.48 -3.36
CA GLU A 87 3.60 9.13 -2.49
C GLU A 87 3.56 10.65 -2.73
N PRO A 88 2.37 11.30 -2.69
CA PRO A 88 1.07 10.77 -2.31
C PRO A 88 0.24 10.20 -3.48
N HIS A 89 0.82 10.07 -4.68
CA HIS A 89 0.08 9.74 -5.91
C HIS A 89 -0.16 8.25 -6.09
N VAL A 90 0.76 7.41 -5.61
CA VAL A 90 0.67 5.93 -5.65
C VAL A 90 0.87 5.39 -4.24
N ARG A 91 0.15 4.32 -3.91
CA ARG A 91 0.37 3.54 -2.69
C ARG A 91 1.23 2.32 -3.01
N LEU A 92 2.33 2.15 -2.28
CA LEU A 92 3.11 0.92 -2.29
C LEU A 92 2.79 0.13 -1.03
N ILE A 93 2.56 -1.18 -1.18
CA ILE A 93 2.33 -2.12 -0.09
C ILE A 93 3.08 -3.42 -0.34
N LYS A 94 3.34 -4.16 0.72
CA LYS A 94 4.00 -5.46 0.67
C LYS A 94 3.05 -6.53 1.17
N LEU A 95 3.04 -7.71 0.53
CA LEU A 95 2.22 -8.84 0.94
C LEU A 95 3.07 -10.11 0.93
N ASN A 96 3.21 -10.72 2.10
CA ASN A 96 3.97 -11.95 2.25
C ASN A 96 3.15 -13.15 1.73
N SER A 97 3.62 -13.76 0.65
CA SER A 97 2.95 -14.88 -0.02
C SER A 97 2.88 -16.17 0.80
N ASP A 98 3.80 -16.40 1.76
CA ASP A 98 3.75 -17.57 2.65
C ASP A 98 2.56 -17.46 3.62
N ASN A 99 2.28 -16.23 4.10
CA ASN A 99 1.20 -15.95 5.04
C ASN A 99 -0.15 -15.79 4.32
N GLU A 100 -0.13 -15.18 3.13
CA GLU A 100 -1.33 -14.75 2.40
C GLU A 100 -1.54 -15.56 1.11
N GLN A 101 -1.40 -16.89 1.21
CA GLN A 101 -1.44 -17.82 0.07
C GLN A 101 -2.70 -17.69 -0.78
N ALA A 102 -3.86 -17.48 -0.14
CA ALA A 102 -5.13 -17.30 -0.84
C ALA A 102 -5.15 -16.02 -1.70
N VAL A 103 -4.52 -14.94 -1.23
CA VAL A 103 -4.40 -13.69 -1.99
C VAL A 103 -3.43 -13.87 -3.15
N ALA A 104 -2.27 -14.48 -2.91
CA ALA A 104 -1.30 -14.78 -3.96
C ALA A 104 -1.92 -15.66 -5.06
N ALA A 105 -2.67 -16.69 -4.69
CA ALA A 105 -3.40 -17.54 -5.64
C ALA A 105 -4.45 -16.77 -6.44
N ARG A 106 -5.25 -15.91 -5.77
CA ARG A 106 -6.25 -15.05 -6.42
C ARG A 106 -5.63 -14.07 -7.41
N LEU A 107 -4.42 -13.60 -7.14
CA LEU A 107 -3.64 -12.73 -8.03
C LEU A 107 -2.89 -13.49 -9.13
N GLY A 108 -2.92 -14.83 -9.11
CA GLY A 108 -2.23 -15.66 -10.10
C GLY A 108 -0.70 -15.61 -10.00
N ILE A 109 -0.16 -15.35 -8.80
CA ILE A 109 1.29 -15.25 -8.58
C ILE A 109 1.94 -16.63 -8.77
N ARG A 110 2.95 -16.69 -9.64
CA ARG A 110 3.71 -17.91 -9.96
C ARG A 110 5.19 -17.85 -9.58
N GLY A 111 5.66 -16.68 -9.18
CA GLY A 111 7.04 -16.43 -8.79
C GLY A 111 7.12 -15.14 -7.99
N ILE A 112 8.16 -15.01 -7.17
CA ILE A 112 8.40 -13.83 -6.34
C ILE A 112 9.86 -13.35 -6.50
N PRO A 113 10.11 -12.03 -6.41
CA PRO A 113 9.13 -10.97 -6.22
C PRO A 113 8.25 -10.77 -7.47
N THR A 114 7.00 -10.32 -7.27
CA THR A 114 6.09 -9.83 -8.32
C THR A 114 5.53 -8.49 -7.89
#